data_AF-A6JK97-F1
#
_entry.id   AF-A6JK97-F1
#
_cell.length_a   1.000
_cell.length_b   1.000
_cell.length_c   1.000
_cell.angle_alpha   90.00
_cell.angle_beta   90.00
_cell.angle_gamma   90.00
#
_symmetry.space_group_name_H-M   'P 1'
#
loop_
_entity.id
_entity.type
_entity.pdbx_description
1 polymer ?
#
loop_
_entity_poly.entity_id
_entity_poly.type
_entity_poly.pdbx_seq_one_letter_code
_entity_poly.pdbx_strand_id
1 'polypeptide(L)'
;MAALSVVCLLLAAASWRPVSASGEEFWPGQSAADILSGAASRRRYLLYDVNPPEGFNLRRDVYIRVASLLKTLLKTEEWVLVLPPWGRLYHWQSPDIHQVRIPWSEFFDLPSLNKNIPVIEYEQFIAESGGPFIDQVYVLQGYAEGWKEGTWEEKVDERPCIDPLLYSQDKHEYFRGWFWGYEETRGLNVSCLSVQGSASVIAPVLLKNTSARSVMLDRAENLLHDHYGGREYWDTRRSMVFAKHLRAVGDEFRSQHLNSTDAADKMVLEEDWTRMKVATPLLPKKELGMGLIS
;
A
#
# COMPACT_ATOMS: atom_id res chain seq x y z
N MET A 1 -74.13 30.45 22.52
CA MET A 1 -72.95 30.13 23.35
C MET A 1 -72.32 28.85 22.82
N ALA A 2 -70.98 28.78 22.90
CA ALA A 2 -70.08 27.71 22.48
C ALA A 2 -69.71 27.64 20.99
N ALA A 3 -68.47 28.05 20.72
CA ALA A 3 -67.69 27.87 19.50
C ALA A 3 -66.90 26.55 19.57
N LEU A 4 -66.47 26.02 18.41
CA LEU A 4 -65.27 25.17 18.22
C LEU A 4 -65.15 24.85 16.71
N SER A 5 -64.25 25.54 16.00
CA SER A 5 -62.90 25.07 15.58
C SER A 5 -62.91 24.17 14.34
N VAL A 6 -62.57 24.76 13.21
CA VAL A 6 -62.23 24.09 11.95
C VAL A 6 -60.71 23.93 11.89
N VAL A 7 -60.24 22.69 11.80
CA VAL A 7 -58.82 22.34 11.61
C VAL A 7 -58.57 22.15 10.11
N CYS A 8 -57.74 22.99 9.51
CA CYS A 8 -57.22 22.82 8.15
C CYS A 8 -56.00 21.89 8.17
N LEU A 9 -56.12 20.73 7.51
CA LEU A 9 -54.99 19.84 7.20
C LEU A 9 -54.32 20.30 5.90
N LEU A 10 -53.06 20.72 5.97
CA LEU A 10 -52.21 21.00 4.82
C LEU A 10 -51.52 19.70 4.36
N LEU A 11 -51.87 19.23 3.16
CA LEU A 11 -51.18 18.15 2.46
C LEU A 11 -49.97 18.74 1.72
N ALA A 12 -48.75 18.42 2.17
CA ALA A 12 -47.53 18.70 1.42
C ALA A 12 -47.28 17.56 0.42
N ALA A 13 -47.38 17.84 -0.88
CA ALA A 13 -46.97 16.94 -1.94
C ALA A 13 -45.44 17.00 -2.11
N ALA A 14 -44.74 15.93 -1.75
CA ALA A 14 -43.33 15.77 -2.04
C ALA A 14 -43.17 15.18 -3.46
N SER A 15 -42.75 16.00 -4.42
CA SER A 15 -42.33 15.54 -5.75
C SER A 15 -40.87 15.11 -5.71
N TRP A 16 -40.58 13.83 -5.89
CA TRP A 16 -39.22 13.33 -6.11
C TRP A 16 -38.85 13.48 -7.59
N ARG A 17 -37.73 14.16 -7.88
CA ARG A 17 -37.08 14.11 -9.20
C ARG A 17 -36.05 12.97 -9.20
N PRO A 18 -35.92 12.19 -10.29
CA PRO A 18 -34.87 11.18 -10.39
C PRO A 18 -33.52 11.87 -10.61
N VAL A 19 -32.54 11.53 -9.78
CA VAL A 19 -31.16 11.98 -9.93
C VAL A 19 -30.55 11.20 -11.10
N SER A 20 -30.26 11.90 -12.20
CA SER A 20 -29.46 11.38 -13.30
C SER A 20 -27.99 11.52 -12.91
N ALA A 21 -27.24 10.41 -12.92
CA ALA A 21 -25.81 10.41 -12.72
C ALA A 21 -25.12 11.04 -13.94
N SER A 22 -24.76 12.31 -13.86
CA SER A 22 -23.78 12.94 -14.75
C SER A 22 -22.43 12.90 -14.04
N GLY A 23 -21.44 12.25 -14.66
CA GLY A 23 -20.07 12.27 -14.17
C GLY A 23 -19.55 13.70 -14.14
N GLU A 24 -19.18 14.17 -12.96
CA GLU A 24 -18.51 15.45 -12.78
C GLU A 24 -17.04 15.30 -13.21
N GLU A 25 -16.64 16.05 -14.22
CA GLU A 25 -15.24 16.23 -14.62
C GLU A 25 -14.51 17.02 -13.53
N PHE A 26 -13.56 16.37 -12.85
CA PHE A 26 -12.77 16.99 -11.78
C PHE A 26 -11.60 17.76 -12.38
N TRP A 27 -11.59 19.08 -12.18
CA TRP A 27 -10.48 19.96 -12.54
C TRP A 27 -9.56 20.16 -11.32
N PRO A 28 -8.22 20.16 -11.48
CA PRO A 28 -7.34 20.54 -10.40
C PRO A 28 -7.50 22.04 -10.12
N GLY A 29 -8.05 22.37 -8.96
CA GLY A 29 -8.13 23.72 -8.43
C GLY A 29 -9.47 24.42 -8.66
N GLN A 30 -10.49 24.05 -7.87
CA GLN A 30 -11.52 25.00 -7.40
C GLN A 30 -12.40 24.40 -6.30
N SER A 31 -12.04 24.69 -5.04
CA SER A 31 -13.02 24.97 -4.00
C SER A 31 -12.40 25.97 -3.03
N ALA A 32 -12.98 27.18 -2.98
CA ALA A 32 -12.60 28.21 -2.02
C ALA A 32 -12.97 27.85 -0.57
N ALA A 33 -13.44 26.62 -0.31
CA ALA A 33 -13.72 26.10 1.03
C ALA A 33 -12.48 25.50 1.72
N ASP A 34 -11.38 25.24 1.00
CA ASP A 34 -10.17 24.60 1.57
C ASP A 34 -9.24 25.58 2.32
N ILE A 35 -9.58 26.87 2.33
CA ILE A 35 -8.77 27.92 2.97
C ILE A 35 -8.85 27.87 4.51
N LEU A 36 -9.72 27.03 5.09
CA LEU A 36 -9.86 26.85 6.55
C LEU A 36 -9.31 25.51 7.10
N SER A 37 -8.74 24.63 6.27
CA SER A 37 -7.89 23.52 6.74
C SER A 37 -6.41 23.89 6.59
N GLY A 38 -5.96 24.80 7.46
CA GLY A 38 -4.63 25.43 7.46
C GLY A 38 -3.45 24.51 7.80
N ALA A 39 -3.31 23.38 7.10
CA ALA A 39 -2.05 22.70 6.84
C ALA A 39 -2.32 21.60 5.79
N ALA A 40 -2.32 21.94 4.50
CA ALA A 40 -2.01 20.90 3.51
C ALA A 40 -0.64 20.34 3.90
N SER A 41 -0.61 19.13 4.46
CA SER A 41 0.61 18.55 5.02
C SER A 41 1.72 18.65 3.97
N ARG A 42 2.85 19.24 4.34
CA ARG A 42 4.03 19.40 3.46
C ARG A 42 4.67 18.05 3.13
N ARG A 43 4.14 16.95 3.66
CA ARG A 43 4.60 15.59 3.40
C ARG A 43 4.40 15.20 1.93
N ARG A 44 5.31 14.34 1.47
CA ARG A 44 5.28 13.71 0.15
C ARG A 44 4.66 12.32 0.26
N TYR A 45 4.09 11.84 -0.83
CA TYR A 45 3.36 10.57 -0.91
C TYR A 45 4.13 9.59 -1.78
N LEU A 46 4.47 8.44 -1.22
CA LEU A 46 5.04 7.32 -1.96
C LEU A 46 3.92 6.32 -2.24
N LEU A 47 3.68 6.02 -3.51
CA LEU A 47 2.76 4.98 -3.97
C LEU A 47 3.55 3.91 -4.72
N TYR A 48 3.00 2.71 -4.85
CA TYR A 48 3.63 1.67 -5.66
C TYR A 48 2.62 0.65 -6.18
N ASP A 49 2.93 0.01 -7.30
CA ASP A 49 2.25 -1.20 -7.74
C ASP A 49 3.27 -2.27 -8.15
N VAL A 50 2.78 -3.47 -8.37
CA VAL A 50 3.55 -4.67 -8.64
C VAL A 50 3.00 -5.31 -9.92
N ASN A 51 3.88 -5.94 -10.69
CA ASN A 51 3.51 -6.69 -11.90
C ASN A 51 2.19 -7.48 -11.72
N PRO A 52 1.21 -7.36 -12.65
CA PRO A 52 -0.13 -7.94 -12.47
C PRO A 52 -0.19 -9.45 -12.15
N PRO A 53 0.69 -10.32 -12.70
CA PRO A 53 0.70 -11.75 -12.36
C PRO A 53 1.06 -12.06 -10.89
N GLU A 54 1.66 -11.11 -10.16
CA GLU A 54 2.16 -11.37 -8.82
C GLU A 54 1.04 -11.55 -7.79
N GLY A 55 1.14 -12.62 -7.00
CA GLY A 55 0.17 -12.95 -5.96
C GLY A 55 0.32 -12.12 -4.69
N PHE A 56 -0.69 -12.19 -3.82
CA PHE A 56 -0.75 -11.50 -2.52
C PHE A 56 0.51 -11.65 -1.66
N ASN A 57 1.05 -12.88 -1.55
CA ASN A 57 2.20 -13.12 -0.67
C ASN A 57 3.48 -12.47 -1.19
N LEU A 58 3.69 -12.43 -2.51
CA LEU A 58 4.82 -11.69 -3.07
C LEU A 58 4.60 -10.18 -2.95
N ARG A 59 3.37 -9.69 -3.15
CA ARG A 59 3.02 -8.28 -2.92
C ARG A 59 3.26 -7.83 -1.47
N ARG A 60 3.02 -8.72 -0.49
CA ARG A 60 3.39 -8.51 0.91
C ARG A 60 4.90 -8.42 1.12
N ASP A 61 5.69 -9.19 0.38
CA ASP A 61 7.15 -9.08 0.42
C ASP A 61 7.63 -7.76 -0.21
N VAL A 62 7.04 -7.33 -1.33
CA VAL A 62 7.34 -6.05 -1.97
C VAL A 62 6.99 -4.87 -1.04
N TYR A 63 5.91 -4.95 -0.27
CA TYR A 63 5.61 -3.96 0.78
C TYR A 63 6.80 -3.77 1.74
N ILE A 64 7.48 -4.84 2.15
CA ILE A 64 8.63 -4.74 3.06
C ILE A 64 9.79 -3.99 2.40
N ARG A 65 10.01 -4.19 1.10
CA ARG A 65 11.04 -3.51 0.31
C ARG A 65 10.74 -2.01 0.21
N VAL A 66 9.51 -1.66 -0.16
CA VAL A 66 9.06 -0.26 -0.28
C VAL A 66 9.03 0.44 1.08
N ALA A 67 8.65 -0.25 2.16
CA ALA A 67 8.72 0.27 3.51
C ALA A 67 10.17 0.55 3.96
N SER A 68 11.13 -0.27 3.53
CA SER A 68 12.57 -0.03 3.78
C SER A 68 13.05 1.23 3.07
N LEU A 69 12.66 1.41 1.80
CA LEU A 69 12.89 2.67 1.08
C LEU A 69 12.26 3.86 1.81
N LEU A 70 11.01 3.76 2.26
CA LEU A 70 10.35 4.84 3.00
C LEU A 70 11.13 5.21 4.27
N LYS A 71 11.62 4.23 5.04
CA LYS A 71 12.46 4.47 6.23
C LYS A 71 13.74 5.22 5.87
N THR A 72 14.31 4.98 4.70
CA THR A 72 15.46 5.76 4.19
C THR A 72 15.06 7.19 3.86
N LEU A 73 13.93 7.42 3.18
CA LEU A 73 13.43 8.75 2.83
C LEU A 73 13.11 9.61 4.08
N LEU A 74 12.52 8.98 5.10
CA LEU A 74 12.15 9.60 6.37
C LEU A 74 13.33 10.16 7.18
N LYS A 75 14.56 9.79 6.83
CA LYS A 75 15.77 10.40 7.42
C LYS A 75 16.02 11.81 6.92
N THR A 76 15.35 12.24 5.84
CA THR A 76 15.61 13.54 5.18
C THR A 76 14.36 14.38 5.04
N GLU A 77 13.23 13.80 4.61
CA GLU A 77 11.99 14.53 4.37
C GLU A 77 10.79 13.79 5.00
N GLU A 78 9.68 14.49 5.22
CA GLU A 78 8.43 13.85 5.63
C GLU A 78 7.78 13.15 4.44
N TRP A 79 7.65 11.82 4.56
CA TRP A 79 6.99 10.97 3.59
C TRP A 79 5.91 10.11 4.26
N VAL A 80 4.90 9.71 3.49
CA VAL A 80 3.92 8.71 3.89
C VAL A 80 3.76 7.69 2.77
N LEU A 81 3.66 6.41 3.13
CA LEU A 81 3.37 5.34 2.18
C LEU A 81 1.85 5.23 2.00
N VAL A 82 1.40 5.38 0.77
CA VAL A 82 0.02 5.11 0.38
C VAL A 82 -0.09 3.64 0.05
N LEU A 83 -0.97 2.95 0.76
CA LEU A 83 -1.17 1.52 0.63
C LEU A 83 -1.95 1.21 -0.67
N PRO A 84 -1.39 0.39 -1.59
CA PRO A 84 -2.05 0.10 -2.86
C PRO A 84 -3.26 -0.82 -2.63
N PRO A 85 -4.47 -0.43 -3.08
CA PRO A 85 -5.66 -1.26 -2.91
C PRO A 85 -5.47 -2.65 -3.51
N TRP A 86 -5.97 -3.67 -2.81
CA TRP A 86 -5.94 -5.04 -3.30
C TRP A 86 -6.97 -5.22 -4.41
N GLY A 87 -6.58 -5.90 -5.48
CA GLY A 87 -7.49 -6.19 -6.59
C GLY A 87 -6.85 -7.00 -7.70
N ARG A 88 -7.69 -7.70 -8.49
CA ARG A 88 -7.32 -8.45 -9.70
C ARG A 88 -6.06 -9.30 -9.57
N LEU A 89 -5.89 -9.96 -8.44
CA LEU A 89 -4.82 -10.91 -8.29
C LEU A 89 -5.12 -12.13 -9.19
N TYR A 90 -4.20 -12.53 -10.06
CA TYR A 90 -4.45 -13.53 -11.12
C TYR A 90 -4.87 -14.92 -10.59
N HIS A 91 -4.32 -15.36 -9.46
CA HIS A 91 -4.64 -16.63 -8.80
C HIS A 91 -5.92 -16.67 -7.91
N TRP A 92 -6.79 -15.64 -7.94
CA TRP A 92 -7.73 -15.36 -6.83
C TRP A 92 -9.13 -15.00 -7.34
N GLN A 93 -9.39 -15.14 -8.63
CA GLN A 93 -10.64 -14.68 -9.21
C GLN A 93 -11.76 -15.64 -8.82
N SER A 94 -12.55 -15.25 -7.82
CA SER A 94 -13.89 -15.80 -7.68
C SER A 94 -14.77 -15.07 -8.69
N PRO A 95 -15.33 -15.75 -9.71
CA PRO A 95 -16.04 -15.08 -10.81
C PRO A 95 -17.23 -14.26 -10.32
N ASP A 96 -17.79 -14.61 -9.16
CA ASP A 96 -19.01 -14.02 -8.61
C ASP A 96 -18.75 -12.90 -7.57
N ILE A 97 -17.49 -12.55 -7.29
CA ILE A 97 -17.15 -11.55 -6.28
C ILE A 97 -16.34 -10.42 -6.92
N HIS A 98 -16.82 -9.19 -6.75
CA HIS A 98 -16.09 -8.00 -7.19
C HIS A 98 -14.88 -7.75 -6.27
N GLN A 99 -13.72 -8.31 -6.63
CA GLN A 99 -12.48 -8.26 -5.84
C GLN A 99 -11.51 -7.20 -6.39
N VAL A 100 -11.88 -5.92 -6.26
CA VAL A 100 -11.06 -4.77 -6.66
C VAL A 100 -11.26 -3.61 -5.68
N ARG A 101 -10.29 -2.72 -5.58
CA ARG A 101 -10.29 -1.56 -4.67
C ARG A 101 -10.45 -1.94 -3.19
N ILE A 102 -10.01 -3.13 -2.79
CA ILE A 102 -10.16 -3.61 -1.41
C ILE A 102 -9.07 -2.92 -0.54
N PRO A 103 -9.43 -2.25 0.57
CA PRO A 103 -8.46 -1.57 1.41
C PRO A 103 -7.61 -2.56 2.22
N TRP A 104 -6.48 -2.09 2.73
CA TRP A 104 -5.59 -2.91 3.56
C TRP A 104 -6.19 -3.27 4.92
N SER A 105 -7.08 -2.44 5.45
CA SER A 105 -7.83 -2.68 6.69
C SER A 105 -8.62 -3.99 6.72
N GLU A 106 -9.00 -4.53 5.55
CA GLU A 106 -9.66 -5.84 5.44
C GLU A 106 -8.71 -7.01 5.73
N PHE A 107 -7.39 -6.82 5.56
CA PHE A 107 -6.39 -7.88 5.74
C PHE A 107 -5.43 -7.63 6.90
N PHE A 108 -5.09 -6.38 7.18
CA PHE A 108 -4.05 -5.99 8.13
C PHE A 108 -4.53 -4.93 9.11
N ASP A 109 -3.98 -4.98 10.32
CA ASP A 109 -4.22 -3.97 11.35
C ASP A 109 -3.41 -2.69 11.02
N LEU A 110 -4.08 -1.65 10.51
CA LEU A 110 -3.42 -0.39 10.13
C LEU A 110 -2.68 0.30 11.30
N PRO A 111 -3.20 0.31 12.55
CA PRO A 111 -2.42 0.83 13.69
C PRO A 111 -1.09 0.09 13.89
N SER A 112 -1.07 -1.23 13.71
CA SER A 112 0.17 -2.02 13.78
C SER A 112 1.17 -1.64 12.69
N LEU A 113 0.72 -1.44 11.44
CA LEU A 113 1.57 -0.95 10.35
C LEU A 113 2.13 0.45 10.67
N ASN A 114 1.27 1.35 11.16
CA ASN A 114 1.62 2.75 11.49
C ASN A 114 2.65 2.88 12.62
N LYS A 115 2.80 1.87 13.49
CA LYS A 115 3.89 1.83 14.48
C LYS A 115 5.28 1.64 13.85
N ASN A 116 5.36 1.12 12.62
CA ASN A 116 6.63 0.90 11.92
C ASN A 116 6.98 2.04 10.97
N ILE A 117 6.02 2.47 10.15
CA ILE A 117 6.15 3.57 9.19
C ILE A 117 4.80 4.29 9.02
N PRO A 118 4.78 5.60 8.70
CA PRO A 118 3.55 6.30 8.40
C PRO A 118 2.89 5.72 7.14
N VAL A 119 1.68 5.18 7.30
CA VAL A 119 0.88 4.60 6.20
C VAL A 119 -0.53 5.18 6.18
N ILE A 120 -1.07 5.34 4.98
CA ILE A 120 -2.47 5.73 4.74
C ILE A 120 -3.08 4.87 3.63
N GLU A 121 -4.40 4.70 3.65
CA GLU A 121 -5.12 4.07 2.56
C GLU A 121 -5.18 4.99 1.32
N TYR A 122 -5.41 4.41 0.14
CA TYR A 122 -5.46 5.18 -1.11
C TYR A 122 -6.57 6.23 -1.16
N GLU A 123 -7.76 5.92 -0.65
CA GLU A 123 -8.85 6.90 -0.60
C GLU A 123 -8.53 8.09 0.33
N GLN A 124 -7.78 7.84 1.41
CA GLN A 124 -7.29 8.91 2.29
C GLN A 124 -6.28 9.79 1.55
N PHE A 125 -5.41 9.21 0.71
CA PHE A 125 -4.53 9.99 -0.16
C PHE A 125 -5.32 10.93 -1.08
N ILE A 126 -6.38 10.45 -1.76
CA ILE A 126 -7.21 11.27 -2.65
C ILE A 126 -7.79 12.47 -1.88
N ALA A 127 -8.28 12.25 -0.66
CA ALA A 127 -8.86 13.30 0.17
C ALA A 127 -7.81 14.34 0.62
N GLU A 128 -6.59 13.91 0.95
CA GLU A 128 -5.55 14.79 1.49
C GLU A 128 -4.71 15.52 0.43
N SER A 129 -4.57 14.94 -0.77
CA SER A 129 -3.82 15.53 -1.88
C SER A 129 -4.62 16.58 -2.64
N GLY A 130 -5.95 16.57 -2.51
CA GLY A 130 -6.88 17.43 -3.25
C GLY A 130 -7.44 16.78 -4.53
N GLY A 131 -7.22 15.48 -4.74
CA GLY A 131 -7.79 14.72 -5.85
C GLY A 131 -6.98 13.49 -6.24
N PRO A 132 -7.47 12.68 -7.21
CA PRO A 132 -6.83 11.43 -7.61
C PRO A 132 -5.67 11.67 -8.61
N PHE A 133 -4.80 12.64 -8.32
CA PHE A 133 -3.68 13.03 -9.18
C PHE A 133 -2.34 12.57 -8.57
N ILE A 134 -1.54 11.90 -9.40
CA ILE A 134 -0.19 11.46 -9.07
C ILE A 134 0.79 12.28 -9.91
N ASP A 135 1.68 13.04 -9.28
CA ASP A 135 2.55 13.98 -9.98
C ASP A 135 3.55 13.25 -10.90
N GLN A 136 4.15 12.17 -10.41
CA GLN A 136 5.14 11.40 -11.16
C GLN A 136 4.93 9.90 -11.00
N VAL A 137 4.87 9.18 -12.12
CA VAL A 137 4.96 7.72 -12.16
C VAL A 137 6.32 7.33 -12.73
N TYR A 138 7.05 6.49 -12.00
CA TYR A 138 8.25 5.83 -12.50
C TYR A 138 7.94 4.36 -12.73
N VAL A 139 8.03 3.91 -13.98
CA VAL A 139 7.92 2.48 -14.33
C VAL A 139 9.31 1.86 -14.19
N LEU A 140 9.47 0.98 -13.20
CA LEU A 140 10.75 0.32 -12.96
C LEU A 140 10.97 -0.82 -13.94
N GLN A 141 12.20 -0.91 -14.44
CA GLN A 141 12.62 -1.93 -15.40
C GLN A 141 14.07 -2.35 -15.16
N GLY A 142 14.49 -3.46 -15.74
CA GLY A 142 15.92 -3.82 -15.80
C GLY A 142 16.71 -2.88 -16.71
N TYR A 143 18.04 -3.01 -16.69
CA TYR A 143 18.89 -2.41 -17.72
C TYR A 143 18.80 -3.25 -19.01
N ALA A 144 18.56 -2.60 -20.15
CA ALA A 144 18.39 -3.28 -21.45
C ALA A 144 19.66 -4.04 -21.86
N GLU A 145 20.83 -3.52 -21.48
CA GLU A 145 22.13 -4.14 -21.66
C GLU A 145 22.39 -5.35 -20.74
N GLY A 146 21.52 -5.60 -19.76
CA GLY A 146 21.73 -6.60 -18.70
C GLY A 146 22.91 -6.26 -17.80
N TRP A 147 23.47 -7.28 -17.14
CA TRP A 147 24.71 -7.17 -16.37
C TRP A 147 25.71 -8.25 -16.82
N LYS A 148 27.00 -7.92 -16.79
CA LYS A 148 28.06 -8.91 -17.02
C LYS A 148 28.40 -9.63 -15.72
N GLU A 149 28.78 -10.89 -15.83
CA GLU A 149 29.20 -11.70 -14.68
C GLU A 149 30.35 -11.02 -13.92
N GLY A 150 30.21 -10.86 -12.60
CA GLY A 150 31.20 -10.17 -11.75
C GLY A 150 31.11 -8.64 -11.71
N THR A 151 30.15 -8.00 -12.38
CA THR A 151 30.00 -6.52 -12.42
C THR A 151 28.66 -6.03 -11.84
N TRP A 152 28.13 -6.74 -10.85
CA TRP A 152 26.89 -6.30 -10.21
C TRP A 152 27.14 -5.02 -9.39
N GLU A 153 26.46 -3.94 -9.78
CA GLU A 153 26.53 -2.64 -9.11
C GLU A 153 25.11 -2.15 -8.83
N GLU A 154 24.93 -1.48 -7.69
CA GLU A 154 23.67 -0.81 -7.40
C GLU A 154 23.61 0.52 -8.14
N LYS A 155 22.59 0.67 -9.00
CA LYS A 155 22.38 1.87 -9.80
C LYS A 155 20.93 2.05 -10.20
N VAL A 156 20.59 3.30 -10.49
CA VAL A 156 19.30 3.71 -11.01
C VAL A 156 19.53 4.84 -12.01
N ASP A 157 18.97 4.71 -13.21
CA ASP A 157 19.08 5.70 -14.27
C ASP A 157 17.73 5.89 -14.97
N GLU A 158 17.42 7.14 -15.31
CA GLU A 158 16.35 7.40 -16.26
C GLU A 158 16.75 6.90 -17.65
N ARG A 159 15.93 6.02 -18.22
CA ARG A 159 16.20 5.35 -19.49
C ARG A 159 14.92 5.31 -20.33
N PRO A 160 15.03 5.17 -21.65
CA PRO A 160 13.87 4.88 -22.49
C PRO A 160 13.13 3.64 -21.98
N CYS A 161 11.80 3.68 -22.04
CA CYS A 161 10.96 2.53 -21.70
C CYS A 161 11.27 1.37 -22.66
N ILE A 162 11.60 0.20 -22.10
CA ILE A 162 11.93 -1.01 -22.86
C ILE A 162 10.65 -1.58 -23.47
N ASP A 163 9.66 -1.82 -22.62
CA ASP A 163 8.35 -2.30 -23.03
C ASP A 163 7.41 -1.12 -23.33
N PRO A 164 6.41 -1.31 -24.21
CA PRO A 164 5.36 -0.32 -24.40
C PRO A 164 4.68 0.03 -23.07
N LEU A 165 4.57 1.32 -22.77
CA LEU A 165 3.90 1.79 -21.57
C LEU A 165 2.44 1.33 -21.55
N LEU A 166 2.01 0.81 -20.41
CA LEU A 166 0.60 0.52 -20.12
C LEU A 166 -0.20 1.78 -19.76
N TYR A 167 0.47 2.93 -19.75
CA TYR A 167 -0.10 4.25 -19.52
C TYR A 167 -0.31 4.96 -20.86
N SER A 168 -1.44 5.64 -21.01
CA SER A 168 -1.79 6.38 -22.23
C SER A 168 -2.32 7.76 -21.88
N GLN A 169 -1.97 8.77 -22.68
CA GLN A 169 -2.45 10.13 -22.47
C GLN A 169 -3.92 10.26 -22.91
N ASP A 170 -4.70 11.00 -22.12
CA ASP A 170 -6.04 11.41 -22.49
C ASP A 170 -6.05 12.76 -23.24
N LYS A 171 -7.25 13.27 -23.53
CA LYS A 171 -7.44 14.52 -24.28
C LYS A 171 -6.92 15.77 -23.54
N HIS A 172 -6.67 15.67 -22.25
CA HIS A 172 -6.15 16.74 -21.39
C HIS A 172 -4.66 16.53 -21.07
N GLU A 173 -3.98 15.65 -21.82
CA GLU A 173 -2.56 15.33 -21.67
C GLU A 173 -2.19 14.62 -20.35
N TYR A 174 -3.19 14.19 -19.57
CA TYR A 174 -2.97 13.38 -18.37
C TYR A 174 -2.85 11.90 -18.71
N PHE A 175 -2.00 11.18 -17.99
CA PHE A 175 -1.83 9.75 -18.17
C PHE A 175 -2.91 8.96 -17.44
N ARG A 176 -3.62 8.11 -18.18
CA ARG A 176 -4.52 7.08 -17.67
C ARG A 176 -3.78 5.74 -17.63
N GLY A 177 -4.10 4.93 -16.63
CA GLY A 177 -3.51 3.61 -16.43
C GLY A 177 -4.44 2.74 -15.58
N TRP A 178 -3.92 1.61 -15.10
CA TRP A 178 -4.68 0.70 -14.25
C TRP A 178 -5.05 1.32 -12.90
N PHE A 179 -4.10 1.97 -12.22
CA PHE A 179 -4.27 2.67 -10.93
C PHE A 179 -5.19 1.93 -9.94
N TRP A 180 -4.91 0.64 -9.70
CA TRP A 180 -5.64 -0.24 -8.77
C TRP A 180 -7.15 -0.34 -9.04
N GLY A 181 -7.58 -0.04 -10.26
CA GLY A 181 -8.96 -0.07 -10.71
C GLY A 181 -9.72 1.24 -10.51
N TYR A 182 -9.06 2.33 -10.11
CA TYR A 182 -9.64 3.68 -10.02
C TYR A 182 -9.53 4.39 -11.38
N GLU A 183 -10.64 4.47 -12.10
CA GLU A 183 -10.71 5.03 -13.46
C GLU A 183 -10.54 6.55 -13.49
N GLU A 184 -10.78 7.20 -12.35
CA GLU A 184 -10.63 8.62 -12.09
C GLU A 184 -9.17 9.04 -11.88
N THR A 185 -8.27 8.11 -11.57
CA THR A 185 -6.87 8.43 -11.26
C THR A 185 -6.09 8.86 -12.50
N ARG A 186 -5.27 9.90 -12.33
CA ARG A 186 -4.46 10.49 -13.40
C ARG A 186 -3.01 10.65 -12.95
N GLY A 187 -2.07 10.27 -13.80
CA GLY A 187 -0.66 10.63 -13.68
C GLY A 187 -0.37 11.92 -14.46
N LEU A 188 0.35 12.87 -13.87
CA LEU A 188 0.76 14.09 -14.58
C LEU A 188 1.95 13.81 -15.49
N ASN A 189 2.90 12.99 -15.04
CA ASN A 189 4.05 12.57 -15.83
C ASN A 189 4.35 11.07 -15.63
N VAL A 190 4.85 10.42 -16.69
CA VAL A 190 5.24 9.00 -16.67
C VAL A 190 6.58 8.87 -17.38
N SER A 191 7.56 8.28 -16.71
CA SER A 191 8.84 7.89 -17.32
C SER A 191 9.34 6.55 -16.76
N CYS A 192 10.37 5.99 -17.39
CA CYS A 192 10.92 4.70 -17.01
C CYS A 192 12.28 4.86 -16.32
N LEU A 193 12.49 4.09 -15.24
CA LEU A 193 13.77 4.01 -14.54
C LEU A 193 14.31 2.59 -14.68
N SER A 194 15.49 2.46 -15.29
CA SER A 194 16.24 1.22 -15.19
C SER A 194 16.90 1.14 -13.82
N VAL A 195 16.64 0.06 -13.09
CA VAL A 195 17.12 -0.13 -11.72
C VAL A 195 17.79 -1.48 -11.54
N GLN A 196 18.86 -1.48 -10.76
CA GLN A 196 19.55 -2.67 -10.30
C GLN A 196 19.98 -2.39 -8.85
N GLY A 197 19.48 -3.15 -7.89
CA GLY A 197 19.87 -2.97 -6.49
C GLY A 197 18.72 -3.11 -5.50
N SER A 198 19.05 -2.79 -4.26
CA SER A 198 18.10 -2.75 -3.15
C SER A 198 17.17 -1.56 -3.25
N ALA A 199 16.01 -1.62 -2.58
CA ALA A 199 14.97 -0.58 -2.67
C ALA A 199 15.49 0.83 -2.38
N SER A 200 16.41 0.99 -1.42
CA SER A 200 17.00 2.29 -1.09
C SER A 200 17.86 2.91 -2.19
N VAL A 201 18.23 2.18 -3.26
CA VAL A 201 18.98 2.72 -4.40
C VAL A 201 18.23 3.87 -5.11
N ILE A 202 16.90 3.88 -5.03
CA ILE A 202 16.04 4.91 -5.64
C ILE A 202 15.95 6.18 -4.78
N ALA A 203 16.33 6.15 -3.51
CA ALA A 203 16.17 7.29 -2.60
C ALA A 203 16.78 8.61 -3.12
N PRO A 204 17.98 8.64 -3.76
CA PRO A 204 18.52 9.86 -4.34
C PRO A 204 17.63 10.46 -5.44
N VAL A 205 16.99 9.63 -6.27
CA VAL A 205 16.07 10.10 -7.32
C VAL A 205 14.87 10.80 -6.69
N LEU A 206 14.28 10.20 -5.65
CA LEU A 206 13.11 10.75 -4.97
C LEU A 206 13.43 12.03 -4.18
N LEU A 207 14.62 12.13 -3.59
CA LEU A 207 15.01 13.28 -2.76
C LEU A 207 15.63 14.43 -3.55
N LYS A 208 16.33 14.16 -4.66
CA LYS A 208 17.13 15.19 -5.36
C LYS A 208 16.66 15.47 -6.78
N ASN A 209 16.18 14.46 -7.50
CA ASN A 209 15.90 14.58 -8.93
C ASN A 209 14.45 15.00 -9.22
N THR A 210 13.57 14.96 -8.22
CA THR A 210 12.16 15.32 -8.39
C THR A 210 11.62 16.14 -7.22
N SER A 211 10.89 17.20 -7.55
CA SER A 211 10.11 18.00 -6.61
C SER A 211 8.65 17.53 -6.47
N ALA A 212 8.29 16.42 -7.13
CA ALA A 212 6.94 15.85 -7.12
C ALA A 212 6.46 15.57 -5.69
N ARG A 213 5.22 15.96 -5.38
CA ARG A 213 4.61 15.73 -4.07
C ARG A 213 4.09 14.30 -3.95
N SER A 214 3.59 13.70 -5.02
CA SER A 214 3.17 12.30 -5.08
C SER A 214 3.95 11.54 -6.15
N VAL A 215 4.65 10.47 -5.73
CA VAL A 215 5.45 9.63 -6.63
C VAL A 215 4.99 8.19 -6.56
N MET A 216 4.65 7.60 -7.70
CA MET A 216 4.31 6.19 -7.83
C MET A 216 5.45 5.39 -8.44
N LEU A 217 5.86 4.30 -7.78
CA LEU A 217 6.80 3.32 -8.33
C LEU A 217 6.01 2.12 -8.87
N ASP A 218 5.81 2.07 -10.18
CA ASP A 218 5.24 0.89 -10.82
C ASP A 218 6.32 -0.18 -11.02
N ARG A 219 5.92 -1.45 -11.07
CA ARG A 219 6.83 -2.60 -11.18
C ARG A 219 7.83 -2.68 -10.03
N ALA A 220 7.37 -2.39 -8.81
CA ALA A 220 8.19 -2.35 -7.61
C ALA A 220 8.86 -3.69 -7.24
N GLU A 221 8.46 -4.81 -7.85
CA GLU A 221 9.15 -6.09 -7.70
C GLU A 221 10.60 -6.09 -8.20
N ASN A 222 10.97 -5.15 -9.07
CA ASN A 222 12.35 -4.98 -9.56
C ASN A 222 13.34 -4.56 -8.47
N LEU A 223 12.84 -4.06 -7.32
CA LEU A 223 13.66 -3.67 -6.18
C LEU A 223 13.95 -4.86 -5.28
N LEU A 224 15.19 -4.98 -4.80
CA LEU A 224 15.58 -6.00 -3.82
C LEU A 224 15.43 -5.48 -2.38
N HIS A 225 15.55 -6.39 -1.40
CA HIS A 225 15.62 -6.01 0.02
C HIS A 225 16.97 -5.38 0.35
N ASP A 226 16.99 -4.26 1.09
CA ASP A 226 18.23 -3.60 1.56
C ASP A 226 19.10 -4.52 2.42
N HIS A 227 18.51 -5.17 3.42
CA HIS A 227 19.18 -6.17 4.23
C HIS A 227 18.20 -7.26 4.66
N TYR A 228 18.04 -8.27 3.81
CA TYR A 228 17.15 -9.39 4.07
C TYR A 228 17.49 -10.09 5.40
N GLY A 229 16.47 -10.36 6.22
CA GLY A 229 16.64 -10.98 7.54
C GLY A 229 17.26 -10.08 8.62
N GLY A 230 17.54 -8.82 8.32
CA GLY A 230 18.01 -7.82 9.30
C GLY A 230 16.91 -7.35 10.25
N ARG A 231 17.27 -6.49 11.22
CA ARG A 231 16.31 -5.90 12.16
C ARG A 231 15.21 -5.14 11.43
N GLU A 232 15.56 -4.24 10.51
CA GLU A 232 14.58 -3.42 9.79
C GLU A 232 13.59 -4.25 8.98
N TYR A 233 14.08 -5.32 8.34
CA TYR A 233 13.25 -6.31 7.66
C TYR A 233 12.25 -6.95 8.64
N TRP A 234 12.73 -7.43 9.79
CA TRP A 234 11.89 -8.11 10.78
C TRP A 234 10.91 -7.18 11.48
N ASP A 235 11.28 -5.93 11.75
CA ASP A 235 10.36 -4.94 12.33
C ASP A 235 9.23 -4.63 11.36
N THR A 236 9.53 -4.40 10.08
CA THR A 236 8.51 -4.24 9.06
C THR A 236 7.65 -5.50 8.92
N ARG A 237 8.27 -6.69 8.86
CA ARG A 237 7.53 -7.95 8.77
C ARG A 237 6.62 -8.20 9.97
N ARG A 238 7.04 -7.85 11.18
CA ARG A 238 6.28 -8.00 12.43
C ARG A 238 5.14 -6.98 12.54
N SER A 239 5.29 -5.81 11.93
CA SER A 239 4.22 -4.81 11.87
C SER A 239 3.00 -5.24 11.06
N MET A 240 3.17 -6.20 10.14
CA MET A 240 2.10 -6.78 9.31
C MET A 240 1.26 -7.79 10.10
N VAL A 241 0.58 -7.32 11.14
CA VAL A 241 -0.37 -8.10 11.94
C VAL A 241 -1.69 -8.20 11.18
N PHE A 242 -2.28 -9.41 11.10
CA PHE A 242 -3.56 -9.59 10.44
C PHE A 242 -4.69 -8.85 11.18
N ALA A 243 -5.69 -8.40 10.41
CA ALA A 243 -6.88 -7.76 10.94
C ALA A 243 -7.57 -8.62 12.00
N LYS A 244 -8.11 -7.96 13.04
CA LYS A 244 -8.70 -8.63 14.21
C LYS A 244 -9.80 -9.63 13.85
N HIS A 245 -10.66 -9.26 12.90
CA HIS A 245 -11.77 -10.13 12.50
C HIS A 245 -11.27 -11.42 11.82
N LEU A 246 -10.18 -11.37 11.05
CA LEU A 246 -9.56 -12.56 10.44
C LEU A 246 -8.94 -13.47 11.49
N ARG A 247 -8.25 -12.89 12.49
CA ARG A 247 -7.68 -13.65 13.61
C ARG A 247 -8.79 -14.34 14.40
N ALA A 248 -9.88 -13.63 14.71
CA ALA A 248 -11.01 -14.18 15.44
C ALA A 248 -11.64 -15.39 14.74
N VAL A 249 -11.83 -15.34 13.41
CA VAL A 249 -12.32 -16.49 12.63
C VAL A 249 -11.33 -17.66 12.68
N GLY A 250 -10.03 -17.39 12.58
CA GLY A 250 -8.99 -18.41 12.72
C GLY A 250 -8.98 -19.06 14.10
N ASP A 251 -9.13 -18.27 15.16
CA ASP A 251 -9.15 -18.76 16.54
C ASP A 251 -10.42 -19.56 16.84
N GLU A 252 -11.58 -19.15 16.30
CA GLU A 252 -12.81 -19.92 16.38
C GLU A 252 -12.65 -21.29 15.70
N PHE A 253 -12.11 -21.32 14.48
CA PHE A 253 -11.85 -22.56 13.76
C PHE A 253 -10.88 -23.48 14.52
N ARG A 254 -9.78 -22.93 15.04
CA ARG A 254 -8.80 -23.65 15.89
C ARG A 254 -9.47 -24.28 17.11
N SER A 255 -10.31 -23.51 17.80
CA SER A 255 -11.00 -23.97 18.99
C SER A 255 -12.01 -25.08 18.68
N GLN A 256 -12.83 -24.90 17.64
CA GLN A 256 -13.91 -25.82 17.30
C GLN A 256 -13.42 -27.14 16.67
N HIS A 257 -12.36 -27.10 15.87
CA HIS A 257 -11.97 -28.24 15.03
C HIS A 257 -10.61 -28.82 15.35
N LEU A 258 -9.72 -28.04 15.98
CA LEU A 258 -8.32 -28.43 16.20
C LEU A 258 -7.97 -28.61 17.68
N ASN A 259 -8.94 -28.41 18.59
CA ASN A 259 -8.71 -28.41 20.04
C ASN A 259 -7.53 -27.48 20.44
N SER A 260 -7.45 -26.33 19.78
CA SER A 260 -6.32 -25.40 19.84
C SER A 260 -6.81 -24.04 20.34
N THR A 261 -6.09 -23.47 21.30
CA THR A 261 -6.29 -22.11 21.82
C THR A 261 -4.94 -21.54 22.22
N ASP A 262 -4.78 -20.21 22.20
CA ASP A 262 -3.50 -19.59 22.57
C ASP A 262 -3.02 -19.96 23.98
N ALA A 263 -3.95 -20.13 24.93
CA ALA A 263 -3.64 -20.57 26.28
C ALA A 263 -3.14 -22.02 26.33
N ALA A 264 -3.80 -22.94 25.62
CA ALA A 264 -3.39 -24.34 25.54
C ALA A 264 -2.05 -24.50 24.79
N ASP A 265 -1.86 -23.73 23.73
CA ASP A 265 -0.71 -23.80 22.83
C ASP A 265 0.49 -22.97 23.36
N LYS A 266 0.31 -22.22 24.45
CA LYS A 266 1.28 -21.28 25.02
C LYS A 266 1.72 -20.21 24.02
N MET A 267 0.80 -19.77 23.17
CA MET A 267 0.98 -18.78 22.12
C MET A 267 0.31 -17.44 22.50
N VAL A 268 0.49 -16.98 23.74
CA VAL A 268 -0.13 -15.73 24.19
C VAL A 268 0.37 -14.57 23.33
N LEU A 269 -0.55 -13.93 22.63
CA LEU A 269 -0.27 -12.80 21.76
C LEU A 269 -0.15 -11.51 22.59
N GLU A 270 0.90 -10.74 22.32
CA GLU A 270 1.00 -9.35 22.74
C GLU A 270 0.46 -8.49 21.60
N GLU A 271 -0.65 -7.76 21.85
CA GLU A 271 -1.31 -6.94 20.83
C GLU A 271 -0.40 -5.83 20.31
N ASP A 272 0.52 -5.32 21.16
CA ASP A 272 1.59 -4.45 20.67
C ASP A 272 2.76 -5.27 20.13
N TRP A 273 2.80 -5.45 18.80
CA TRP A 273 3.88 -6.19 18.16
C TRP A 273 5.27 -5.67 18.54
N THR A 274 5.45 -4.39 18.89
CA THR A 274 6.78 -3.85 19.29
C THR A 274 7.27 -4.45 20.61
N ARG A 275 6.34 -4.90 21.46
CA ARG A 275 6.59 -5.50 22.78
C ARG A 275 6.65 -7.02 22.74
N MET A 276 6.15 -7.64 21.67
CA MET A 276 6.12 -9.10 21.52
C MET A 276 7.54 -9.68 21.45
N LYS A 277 7.98 -10.34 22.51
CA LYS A 277 9.24 -11.08 22.57
C LYS A 277 8.95 -12.51 23.00
N VAL A 278 9.41 -13.47 22.21
CA VAL A 278 9.28 -14.90 22.53
C VAL A 278 10.68 -15.47 22.69
N ALA A 279 10.90 -16.20 23.78
CA ALA A 279 12.16 -16.92 23.95
C ALA A 279 12.22 -18.04 22.91
N THR A 280 13.29 -18.09 22.13
CA THR A 280 13.56 -19.28 21.30
C THR A 280 13.69 -20.46 22.25
N PRO A 281 12.91 -21.55 22.09
CA PRO A 281 13.22 -22.78 22.79
C PRO A 281 14.65 -23.14 22.42
N LEU A 282 15.55 -23.20 23.40
CA LEU A 282 16.88 -23.74 23.18
C LEU A 282 16.65 -25.17 22.65
N LEU A 283 16.92 -25.40 21.37
CA LEU A 283 17.08 -26.75 20.87
C LEU A 283 18.10 -27.40 21.79
N PRO A 284 17.79 -28.52 22.48
CA PRO A 284 18.78 -29.19 23.29
C PRO A 284 19.97 -29.47 22.38
N LYS A 285 21.15 -28.96 22.75
CA LYS A 285 22.41 -29.41 22.16
C LYS A 285 22.37 -30.93 22.31
N LYS A 286 22.12 -31.66 21.23
CA LYS A 286 22.52 -33.06 21.16
C LYS A 286 24.00 -33.02 21.50
N GLU A 287 24.36 -33.60 22.63
CA GLU A 287 25.72 -33.96 22.96
C GLU A 287 26.20 -34.80 21.78
N LEU A 288 26.88 -34.17 20.83
CA LEU A 288 27.79 -34.86 19.92
C LEU A 288 28.88 -35.40 20.84
N GLY A 289 28.62 -36.58 21.39
CA GLY A 289 29.62 -37.36 22.09
C GLY A 289 30.81 -37.48 21.15
N MET A 290 31.88 -36.77 21.48
CA MET A 290 33.21 -37.10 21.01
C MET A 290 33.53 -38.48 21.56
N GLY A 291 33.15 -39.52 20.80
CA GLY A 291 33.73 -40.84 20.93
C GLY A 291 35.18 -40.73 20.49
N LEU A 292 36.07 -40.73 21.48
CA LEU A 292 37.48 -41.05 21.32
C LEU A 292 37.61 -42.29 20.44
N ILE A 293 38.34 -42.16 19.33
CA ILE A 293 38.98 -43.29 18.67
C ILE A 293 40.47 -43.10 18.94
N SER A 294 40.95 -43.89 19.89
CA SER A 294 42.36 -44.22 20.13
C SER A 294 43.02 -44.82 18.89
#